data_AF-A0A7Y0AEQ3-F1
#
_entry.id   AF-A0A7Y0AEQ3-F1
#
_cell.length_a   1.000
_cell.length_b   1.000
_cell.length_c   1.000
_cell.angle_alpha   90.00
_cell.angle_beta   90.00
_cell.angle_gamma   90.00
#
_symmetry.space_group_name_H-M   'P 1'
#
loop_
_entity.id
_entity.type
_entity.pdbx_description
1 polymer ?
#
loop_
_entity_poly.entity_id
_entity_poly.type
_entity_poly.pdbx_seq_one_letter_code
_entity_poly.pdbx_strand_id
1 'polypeptide(L)'
;MKITLTWRSLLAFGALLFVASEAHELVHTGLGRLLCGCWGTRDFNVWSLCASCDHRPLVQLAATWSGPLFSFALMWLGFWLLGPRQSARRWSLGFALVFAAIPFARILGAVFMGGNDEVYALSKFMPYHRAWALGAALVLLATVPPLVRAYATLAPRGRAWVFLGFFLLPTAVLFVVILGAMNSLLASGFLATYGVLGSPILVTGWTVLVALGLGLTYRALFTLGLAVPRPSLT
;
A
#
# COMPACT_ATOMS: atom_id res chain seq x y z
N MET A 1 -3.09 -21.96 -5.60
CA MET A 1 -2.99 -21.21 -6.86
C MET A 1 -1.55 -21.26 -7.36
N LYS A 2 -1.37 -21.51 -8.65
CA LYS A 2 -0.07 -21.33 -9.32
C LYS A 2 -0.05 -19.93 -9.91
N ILE A 3 0.94 -19.12 -9.56
CA ILE A 3 1.10 -17.79 -10.15
C ILE A 3 1.61 -17.92 -11.58
N THR A 4 0.96 -17.20 -12.50
CA THR A 4 1.38 -17.08 -13.90
C THR A 4 1.71 -15.62 -14.18
N LEU A 5 2.99 -15.32 -14.31
CA LEU A 5 3.46 -13.99 -14.63
C LEU A 5 3.42 -13.79 -16.14
N THR A 6 2.49 -12.94 -16.58
CA THR A 6 2.48 -12.36 -17.92
C THR A 6 2.82 -10.88 -17.83
N TRP A 7 3.28 -10.27 -18.92
CA TRP A 7 3.53 -8.82 -18.93
C TRP A 7 2.28 -8.03 -18.55
N ARG A 8 1.08 -8.48 -18.98
CA ARG A 8 -0.20 -7.82 -18.67
C ARG A 8 -0.50 -7.86 -17.17
N SER A 9 -0.30 -9.01 -16.53
CA SER A 9 -0.51 -9.15 -15.09
C SER A 9 0.53 -8.40 -14.27
N LEU A 10 1.78 -8.32 -14.76
CA LEU A 10 2.84 -7.52 -14.11
C LEU A 10 2.54 -6.03 -14.21
N LEU A 11 2.11 -5.54 -15.39
CA LEU A 11 1.70 -4.16 -15.57
C LEU A 11 0.50 -3.81 -14.71
N ALA A 12 -0.52 -4.69 -14.66
CA ALA A 12 -1.69 -4.48 -13.82
C ALA A 12 -1.34 -4.46 -12.32
N PHE A 13 -0.50 -5.38 -11.87
CA PHE A 13 -0.05 -5.42 -10.48
C PHE A 13 0.84 -4.21 -10.13
N GLY A 14 1.74 -3.81 -11.02
CA GLY A 14 2.55 -2.59 -10.85
C GLY A 14 1.70 -1.32 -10.81
N ALA A 15 0.69 -1.21 -11.68
CA ALA A 15 -0.25 -0.10 -11.64
C ALA A 15 -1.08 -0.11 -10.34
N LEU A 16 -1.55 -1.28 -9.89
CA LEU A 16 -2.26 -1.42 -8.62
C LEU A 16 -1.37 -1.03 -7.43
N LEU A 17 -0.09 -1.42 -7.43
CA LEU A 17 0.89 -1.05 -6.41
C LEU A 17 1.00 0.46 -6.28
N PHE A 18 1.22 1.18 -7.38
CA PHE A 18 1.35 2.63 -7.34
C PHE A 18 0.04 3.34 -7.04
N VAL A 19 -1.10 2.85 -7.57
CA VAL A 19 -2.42 3.39 -7.22
C VAL A 19 -2.72 3.20 -5.73
N ALA A 20 -2.40 2.04 -5.15
CA ALA A 20 -2.60 1.79 -3.73
C ALA A 20 -1.69 2.69 -2.86
N SER A 21 -0.46 2.94 -3.30
CA SER A 21 0.46 3.87 -2.64
C SER A 21 -0.04 5.32 -2.72
N GLU A 22 -0.46 5.80 -3.89
CA GLU A 22 -1.01 7.16 -4.02
C GLU A 22 -2.33 7.31 -3.25
N ALA A 23 -3.18 6.29 -3.28
CA ALA A 23 -4.43 6.29 -2.53
C ALA A 23 -4.19 6.37 -1.02
N HIS A 24 -3.13 5.74 -0.51
CA HIS A 24 -2.72 5.86 0.89
C HIS A 24 -2.45 7.33 1.28
N GLU A 25 -1.61 8.02 0.51
CA GLU A 25 -1.28 9.43 0.73
C GLU A 25 -2.48 10.38 0.52
N LEU A 26 -3.32 10.07 -0.46
CA LEU A 26 -4.55 10.81 -0.72
C LEU A 26 -5.57 10.64 0.39
N VAL A 27 -5.60 9.50 1.08
CA VAL A 27 -6.48 9.29 2.24
C VAL A 27 -6.02 10.10 3.45
N HIS A 28 -4.71 10.29 3.66
CA HIS A 28 -4.18 11.22 4.67
C HIS A 28 -4.65 12.65 4.40
N THR A 29 -4.27 13.17 3.23
CA THR A 29 -4.50 14.56 2.84
C THR A 29 -5.97 14.86 2.57
N GLY A 30 -6.73 13.90 2.05
CA GLY A 30 -8.17 13.99 1.81
C GLY A 30 -8.97 14.06 3.10
N LEU A 31 -8.62 13.25 4.12
CA LEU A 31 -9.23 13.38 5.44
C LEU A 31 -8.84 14.71 6.09
N GLY A 32 -7.58 15.12 5.93
CA GLY A 32 -7.12 16.46 6.30
C GLY A 32 -7.99 17.56 5.69
N ARG A 33 -8.22 17.53 4.37
CA ARG A 33 -9.08 18.48 3.67
C ARG A 33 -10.51 18.50 4.22
N LEU A 34 -11.08 17.31 4.47
CA LEU A 34 -12.44 17.18 5.00
C LEU A 34 -12.57 17.81 6.40
N LEU A 35 -11.57 17.63 7.27
CA LEU A 35 -11.63 18.08 8.66
C LEU A 35 -11.09 19.51 8.87
N CYS A 36 -10.15 19.95 8.02
CA CYS A 36 -9.44 21.22 8.15
C CYS A 36 -9.97 22.30 7.20
N GLY A 37 -10.75 21.93 6.18
CA GLY A 37 -11.29 22.87 5.20
C GLY A 37 -10.25 23.46 4.24
N CYS A 38 -9.03 22.91 4.18
CA CYS A 38 -7.94 23.25 3.25
C CYS A 38 -7.09 22.01 2.94
N TRP A 39 -6.47 21.99 1.77
CA TRP A 39 -5.49 20.96 1.44
C TRP A 39 -4.18 21.26 2.17
N GLY A 40 -3.61 20.26 2.84
CA GLY A 40 -2.22 20.31 3.26
C GLY A 40 -1.28 20.05 2.08
N THR A 41 0.01 20.30 2.27
CA THR A 41 1.01 20.06 1.23
C THR A 41 1.45 18.62 1.25
N ARG A 42 1.66 18.02 0.07
CA ARG A 42 2.32 16.71 -0.05
C ARG A 42 3.30 16.66 -1.21
N ASP A 43 4.34 15.86 -1.06
CA ASP A 43 5.12 15.30 -2.15
C ASP A 43 4.88 13.78 -2.23
N PHE A 44 5.80 13.02 -2.84
CA PHE A 44 5.66 11.57 -2.94
C PHE A 44 6.01 10.80 -1.65
N ASN A 45 6.62 11.44 -0.67
CA ASN A 45 7.15 10.82 0.55
C ASN A 45 6.66 11.49 1.84
N VAL A 46 6.35 12.78 1.79
CA VAL A 46 5.96 13.57 2.95
C VAL A 46 4.66 14.28 2.66
N TRP A 47 3.81 14.33 3.68
CA TRP A 47 2.58 15.12 3.66
C TRP A 47 2.45 15.91 4.97
N SER A 48 1.66 16.97 4.93
CA SER A 48 1.29 17.77 6.09
C SER A 48 -0.21 18.07 6.06
N LEU A 49 -0.73 18.56 7.19
CA LEU A 49 -2.02 19.25 7.21
C LEU A 49 -1.80 20.74 6.97
N CYS A 50 -2.86 21.45 6.56
CA CYS A 50 -2.81 22.89 6.46
C CYS A 50 -2.86 23.57 7.85
N ALA A 51 -2.41 24.83 7.90
CA ALA A 51 -2.23 25.60 9.13
C ALA A 51 -3.49 25.69 10.03
N SER A 52 -4.70 25.57 9.47
CA SER A 52 -5.95 25.56 10.25
C SER A 52 -6.06 24.38 11.24
N CYS A 53 -5.21 23.36 11.10
CA CYS A 53 -5.18 22.15 11.90
C CYS A 53 -3.92 21.97 12.77
N ASP A 54 -3.04 22.97 12.83
CA ASP A 54 -1.76 22.89 13.56
C ASP A 54 -1.93 22.62 15.06
N HIS A 55 -3.07 23.02 15.64
CA HIS A 55 -3.38 22.83 17.06
C HIS A 55 -4.52 21.83 17.32
N ARG A 56 -4.77 20.90 16.38
CA ARG A 56 -5.83 19.89 16.49
C ARG A 56 -5.23 18.47 16.57
N PRO A 57 -4.73 18.03 17.73
CA PRO A 57 -3.99 16.77 17.85
C PRO A 57 -4.82 15.54 17.46
N LEU A 58 -6.13 15.55 17.74
CA LEU A 58 -7.02 14.46 17.32
C LEU A 58 -7.24 14.41 15.81
N VAL A 59 -7.24 15.56 15.13
CA VAL A 59 -7.35 15.62 13.67
C VAL A 59 -6.06 15.16 13.01
N GLN A 60 -4.91 15.59 13.54
CA GLN A 60 -3.60 15.08 13.10
C GLN A 60 -3.51 13.57 13.28
N LEU A 61 -3.92 13.06 14.44
CA LEU A 61 -3.97 11.63 14.72
C LEU A 61 -4.87 10.90 13.71
N ALA A 62 -6.09 11.37 13.50
CA ALA A 62 -7.04 10.76 12.56
C ALA A 62 -6.50 10.76 11.13
N ALA A 63 -5.93 11.89 10.67
CA ALA A 63 -5.29 12.00 9.38
C ALA A 63 -4.11 11.03 9.25
N THR A 64 -3.23 10.92 10.25
CA THR A 64 -2.11 9.98 10.19
C THR A 64 -2.54 8.51 10.23
N TRP A 65 -3.62 8.15 10.92
CA TRP A 65 -4.09 6.77 10.92
C TRP A 65 -4.85 6.37 9.65
N SER A 66 -5.41 7.33 8.91
CA SER A 66 -6.30 7.03 7.80
C SER A 66 -5.60 6.28 6.65
N GLY A 67 -4.37 6.65 6.31
CA GLY A 67 -3.57 5.92 5.32
C GLY A 67 -3.34 4.46 5.70
N PRO A 68 -2.75 4.15 6.87
CA PRO A 68 -2.57 2.77 7.33
C PRO A 68 -3.86 1.97 7.36
N LEU A 69 -4.94 2.56 7.87
CA LEU A 69 -6.25 1.91 7.90
C LEU A 69 -6.73 1.56 6.49
N PHE A 70 -6.52 2.43 5.49
CA PHE A 70 -6.80 2.13 4.10
C PHE A 70 -5.96 0.95 3.58
N SER A 71 -4.64 0.97 3.79
CA SER A 71 -3.76 -0.11 3.35
C SER A 71 -4.11 -1.45 4.02
N PHE A 72 -4.40 -1.45 5.31
CA PHE A 72 -4.85 -2.65 6.03
C PHE A 72 -6.21 -3.12 5.54
N ALA A 73 -7.15 -2.22 5.25
CA ALA A 73 -8.43 -2.59 4.66
C ALA A 73 -8.26 -3.31 3.31
N LEU A 74 -7.32 -2.87 2.45
CA LEU A 74 -6.98 -3.58 1.22
C LEU A 74 -6.42 -4.98 1.49
N MET A 75 -5.52 -5.13 2.46
CA MET A 75 -4.97 -6.44 2.83
C MET A 75 -6.06 -7.38 3.37
N TRP A 76 -6.95 -6.88 4.22
CA TRP A 76 -8.04 -7.66 4.78
C TRP A 76 -9.11 -8.02 3.74
N LEU A 77 -9.41 -7.12 2.81
CA LEU A 77 -10.23 -7.44 1.63
C LEU A 77 -9.58 -8.58 0.83
N GLY A 78 -8.27 -8.50 0.61
CA GLY A 78 -7.50 -9.56 -0.03
C GLY A 78 -7.54 -10.89 0.73
N PHE A 79 -7.42 -10.87 2.06
CA PHE A 79 -7.57 -12.03 2.94
C PHE A 79 -8.93 -12.72 2.77
N TRP A 80 -10.03 -11.96 2.69
CA TRP A 80 -11.35 -12.54 2.47
C TRP A 80 -11.51 -13.13 1.08
N LEU A 81 -10.97 -12.46 0.06
CA LEU A 81 -10.96 -12.95 -1.32
C LEU A 81 -10.11 -14.20 -1.52
N LEU A 82 -9.11 -14.44 -0.66
CA LEU A 82 -8.30 -15.66 -0.62
C LEU A 82 -8.96 -16.83 0.13
N GLY A 83 -10.23 -16.70 0.53
CA GLY A 83 -10.96 -17.73 1.25
C GLY A 83 -11.11 -19.05 0.48
N PRO A 84 -11.27 -20.20 1.17
CA PRO A 84 -11.25 -21.54 0.56
C PRO A 84 -12.40 -21.81 -0.42
N ARG A 85 -13.52 -21.09 -0.29
CA ARG A 85 -14.71 -21.21 -1.15
C ARG A 85 -14.69 -20.26 -2.36
N GLN A 86 -13.62 -19.49 -2.53
CA GLN A 86 -13.53 -18.48 -3.58
C GLN A 86 -12.95 -19.08 -4.88
N SER A 87 -13.27 -18.45 -6.01
CA SER A 87 -12.74 -18.85 -7.32
C SER A 87 -11.29 -18.39 -7.51
N ALA A 88 -10.57 -19.02 -8.45
CA ALA A 88 -9.20 -18.63 -8.78
C ALA A 88 -9.06 -17.16 -9.21
N ARG A 89 -10.10 -16.58 -9.85
CA ARG A 89 -10.15 -15.16 -10.20
C ARG A 89 -10.16 -14.26 -8.96
N ARG A 90 -10.95 -14.64 -7.95
CA ARG A 90 -10.99 -13.92 -6.66
C ARG A 90 -9.70 -14.10 -5.87
N TRP A 91 -9.10 -15.29 -5.89
CA TRP A 91 -7.77 -15.50 -5.31
C TRP A 91 -6.70 -14.61 -5.97
N SER A 92 -6.74 -14.48 -7.29
CA SER A 92 -5.81 -13.62 -8.04
C SER A 92 -5.90 -12.16 -7.59
N LEU A 93 -7.12 -11.61 -7.55
CA LEU A 93 -7.35 -10.25 -7.05
C LEU A 93 -6.96 -10.13 -5.57
N GLY A 94 -7.35 -11.10 -4.73
CA GLY A 94 -7.05 -11.06 -3.31
C GLY A 94 -5.55 -11.08 -3.01
N PHE A 95 -4.80 -11.90 -3.73
CA PHE A 95 -3.34 -11.94 -3.68
C PHE A 95 -2.75 -10.58 -4.10
N ALA A 96 -3.21 -10.03 -5.22
CA ALA A 96 -2.75 -8.73 -5.72
C ALA A 96 -3.00 -7.60 -4.69
N LEU A 97 -4.18 -7.57 -4.05
CA LEU A 97 -4.51 -6.55 -3.04
C LEU A 97 -3.63 -6.63 -1.79
N VAL A 98 -3.34 -7.84 -1.29
CA VAL A 98 -2.47 -8.02 -0.12
C VAL A 98 -1.08 -7.43 -0.37
N PHE A 99 -0.47 -7.73 -1.53
CA PHE A 99 0.90 -7.30 -1.80
C PHE A 99 1.01 -5.87 -2.37
N ALA A 100 -0.02 -5.38 -3.06
CA ALA A 100 -0.06 -3.98 -3.50
C ALA A 100 -0.13 -2.99 -2.34
N ALA A 101 -0.61 -3.41 -1.17
CA ALA A 101 -0.60 -2.62 0.06
C ALA A 101 0.77 -2.61 0.79
N ILE A 102 1.82 -3.15 0.15
CA ILE A 102 3.24 -3.07 0.55
C ILE A 102 3.49 -3.49 2.02
N PRO A 103 3.08 -4.71 2.41
CA PRO A 103 3.19 -5.17 3.79
C PRO A 103 4.64 -5.21 4.30
N PHE A 104 5.62 -5.47 3.43
CA PHE A 104 7.02 -5.46 3.83
C PHE A 104 7.50 -4.07 4.24
N ALA A 105 7.20 -3.01 3.48
CA ALA A 105 7.54 -1.64 3.87
C ALA A 105 6.92 -1.26 5.22
N ARG A 106 5.68 -1.69 5.47
CA ARG A 106 4.99 -1.45 6.76
C ARG A 106 5.71 -2.14 7.92
N ILE A 107 6.04 -3.42 7.77
CA ILE A 107 6.77 -4.18 8.80
C ILE A 107 8.18 -3.60 8.99
N LEU A 108 8.89 -3.29 7.90
CA LEU A 108 10.21 -2.67 7.93
C LEU A 108 10.19 -1.35 8.71
N GLY A 109 9.26 -0.46 8.36
CA GLY A 109 9.09 0.84 9.01
C GLY A 109 8.72 0.73 10.48
N ALA A 110 7.73 -0.08 10.83
CA ALA A 110 7.22 -0.16 12.20
C ALA A 110 8.12 -0.96 13.14
N VAL A 111 8.61 -2.13 12.70
CA VAL A 111 9.29 -3.10 13.56
C VAL A 111 10.79 -2.82 13.61
N PHE A 112 11.41 -2.62 12.45
CA PHE A 112 12.88 -2.57 12.35
C PHE A 112 13.44 -1.15 12.36
N MET A 113 12.72 -0.18 11.80
CA MET A 113 13.16 1.23 11.75
C MET A 113 12.49 2.11 12.81
N GLY A 114 11.33 1.70 13.33
CA GLY A 114 10.55 2.46 14.31
C GLY A 114 10.02 3.80 13.82
N GLY A 115 9.69 3.92 12.52
CA GLY A 115 9.41 5.19 11.84
C GLY A 115 8.31 5.17 10.78
N ASN A 116 7.20 4.47 11.02
CA ASN A 116 6.01 4.55 10.15
C ASN A 116 4.87 5.40 10.77
N ASP A 117 3.77 5.58 10.02
CA ASP A 117 2.62 6.39 10.45
C ASP A 117 2.04 5.97 11.82
N GLU A 118 1.89 4.68 12.06
CA GLU A 118 1.33 4.12 13.29
C GLU A 118 2.22 4.44 14.50
N VAL A 119 3.54 4.24 14.36
CA VAL A 119 4.52 4.57 15.41
C VAL A 119 4.58 6.08 15.61
N TYR A 120 4.62 6.86 14.52
CA TYR A 120 4.65 8.32 14.57
C TYR A 120 3.41 8.87 15.27
N ALA A 121 2.23 8.41 14.89
CA ALA A 121 0.96 8.80 15.48
C ALA A 121 0.91 8.52 16.98
N LEU A 122 1.29 7.31 17.40
CA LEU A 122 1.32 6.94 18.82
C LEU A 122 2.34 7.75 19.60
N SER A 123 3.49 8.08 19.00
CA SER A 123 4.57 8.83 19.67
C SER A 123 4.15 10.25 20.10
N LYS A 124 3.06 10.78 19.55
CA LYS A 124 2.48 12.07 19.96
C LYS A 124 1.74 11.99 21.30
N PHE A 125 1.38 10.80 21.77
CA PHE A 125 0.55 10.59 22.96
C PHE A 125 1.21 9.72 24.04
N MET A 126 2.32 9.06 23.72
CA MET A 126 3.02 8.20 24.68
C MET A 126 4.54 8.20 24.42
N PRO A 127 5.36 7.80 25.43
CA PRO A 127 6.79 7.68 25.25
C PRO A 127 7.15 6.79 24.05
N TYR A 128 8.19 7.19 23.30
CA TYR A 128 8.57 6.54 22.03
C TYR A 128 8.70 5.02 22.12
N HIS A 129 9.35 4.48 23.15
CA HIS A 129 9.52 3.03 23.29
C HIS A 129 8.18 2.27 23.39
N ARG A 130 7.15 2.86 24.00
CA ARG A 130 5.80 2.28 24.07
C ARG A 130 5.06 2.45 22.75
N ALA A 131 5.18 3.61 22.12
CA ALA A 131 4.61 3.88 20.80
C ALA A 131 5.15 2.91 19.74
N TRP A 132 6.46 2.67 19.75
CA TRP A 132 7.12 1.71 18.90
C TRP A 132 6.64 0.29 19.16
N ALA A 133 6.65 -0.17 20.42
CA ALA A 133 6.21 -1.53 20.76
C ALA A 133 4.74 -1.78 20.37
N LEU A 134 3.85 -0.83 20.67
CA LEU A 134 2.43 -0.92 20.33
C LEU A 134 2.21 -0.81 18.82
N GLY A 135 2.85 0.15 18.15
CA GLY A 135 2.74 0.33 16.70
C GLY A 135 3.23 -0.89 15.92
N ALA A 136 4.39 -1.44 16.31
CA ALA A 136 4.92 -2.69 15.77
C ALA A 136 3.94 -3.86 15.98
N ALA A 137 3.38 -4.01 17.17
CA ALA A 137 2.38 -5.05 17.46
C ALA A 137 1.13 -4.89 16.59
N LEU A 138 0.57 -3.68 16.46
CA LEU A 138 -0.60 -3.41 15.64
C LEU A 138 -0.35 -3.71 14.16
N VAL A 139 0.81 -3.29 13.64
CA VAL A 139 1.21 -3.57 12.25
C VAL A 139 1.35 -5.07 12.01
N LEU A 140 1.99 -5.81 12.90
CA LEU A 140 2.12 -7.26 12.78
C LEU A 140 0.74 -7.95 12.84
N LEU A 141 -0.13 -7.56 13.76
CA LEU A 141 -1.50 -8.10 13.86
C LEU A 141 -2.33 -7.80 12.61
N ALA A 142 -2.14 -6.63 12.00
CA ALA A 142 -2.86 -6.24 10.79
C ALA A 142 -2.33 -6.90 9.52
N THR A 143 -1.02 -7.17 9.44
CA THR A 143 -0.34 -7.64 8.22
C THR A 143 -0.14 -9.16 8.17
N VAL A 144 0.17 -9.80 9.29
CA VAL A 144 0.55 -11.23 9.33
C VAL A 144 -0.61 -12.14 8.91
N PRO A 145 -1.86 -11.99 9.37
CA PRO A 145 -2.94 -12.90 8.95
C PRO A 145 -3.22 -12.88 7.43
N PRO A 146 -3.32 -11.71 6.76
CA PRO A 146 -3.36 -11.64 5.29
C PRO A 146 -2.19 -12.32 4.60
N LEU A 147 -0.96 -12.12 5.09
CA LEU A 147 0.25 -12.73 4.53
C LEU A 147 0.26 -14.24 4.67
N VAL A 148 -0.07 -14.77 5.85
CA VAL A 148 -0.14 -16.21 6.10
C VAL A 148 -1.16 -16.86 5.18
N ARG A 149 -2.33 -16.23 5.01
CA ARG A 149 -3.34 -16.73 4.07
C ARG A 149 -2.86 -16.68 2.61
N ALA A 150 -2.23 -15.58 2.19
CA ALA A 150 -1.67 -15.47 0.85
C ALA A 150 -0.60 -16.55 0.57
N TYR A 151 0.27 -16.82 1.54
CA TYR A 151 1.25 -17.90 1.48
C TYR A 151 0.59 -19.28 1.37
N ALA A 152 -0.40 -19.56 2.22
CA ALA A 152 -1.11 -20.84 2.25
C ALA A 152 -1.86 -21.12 0.95
N THR A 153 -2.37 -20.09 0.26
CA THR A 153 -3.09 -20.24 -1.01
C THR A 153 -2.16 -20.61 -2.17
N LEU A 154 -0.85 -20.38 -2.09
CA LEU A 154 0.10 -20.69 -3.16
C LEU A 154 0.34 -22.20 -3.35
N ALA A 155 0.64 -22.63 -4.58
CA ALA A 155 1.06 -24.00 -4.88
C ALA A 155 2.36 -24.37 -4.10
N PRO A 156 2.55 -25.62 -3.66
CA PRO A 156 3.71 -25.99 -2.84
C PRO A 156 5.07 -25.78 -3.53
N ARG A 157 5.16 -26.13 -4.82
CA ARG A 157 6.41 -26.02 -5.58
C ARG A 157 6.75 -24.54 -5.83
N GLY A 158 7.90 -24.10 -5.31
CA GLY A 158 8.37 -22.72 -5.47
C GLY A 158 7.63 -21.69 -4.61
N ARG A 159 6.79 -22.12 -3.66
CA ARG A 159 5.94 -21.27 -2.83
C ARG A 159 6.71 -20.12 -2.18
N ALA A 160 7.82 -20.45 -1.51
CA ALA A 160 8.62 -19.49 -0.77
C ALA A 160 9.17 -18.38 -1.67
N TRP A 161 9.72 -18.73 -2.83
CA TRP A 161 10.28 -17.76 -3.77
C TRP A 161 9.23 -16.83 -4.37
N VAL A 162 8.06 -17.38 -4.73
CA VAL A 162 6.95 -16.56 -5.22
C VAL A 162 6.48 -15.60 -4.13
N PHE A 163 6.30 -16.09 -2.90
CA PHE A 163 5.90 -15.25 -1.78
C PHE A 163 6.93 -14.15 -1.50
N LEU A 164 8.22 -14.50 -1.37
CA LEU A 164 9.30 -13.55 -1.11
C LEU A 164 9.42 -12.51 -2.22
N GLY A 165 9.26 -12.93 -3.48
CA GLY A 165 9.23 -12.01 -4.62
C GLY A 165 8.13 -10.96 -4.48
N PHE A 166 6.89 -11.37 -4.23
CA PHE A 166 5.77 -10.44 -4.02
C PHE A 166 5.83 -9.68 -2.69
N PHE A 167 6.53 -10.20 -1.69
CA PHE A 167 6.71 -9.53 -0.40
C PHE A 167 7.76 -8.42 -0.48
N LEU A 168 8.93 -8.70 -1.07
CA LEU A 168 10.08 -7.79 -1.08
C LEU A 168 10.08 -6.85 -2.29
N LEU A 169 9.82 -7.38 -3.50
CA LEU A 169 10.01 -6.63 -4.74
C LEU A 169 9.13 -5.38 -4.85
N PRO A 170 7.83 -5.38 -4.46
CA PRO A 170 7.02 -4.16 -4.55
C PRO A 170 7.59 -3.01 -3.74
N THR A 171 8.18 -3.30 -2.57
CA THR A 171 8.84 -2.28 -1.74
C THR A 171 10.08 -1.73 -2.44
N ALA A 172 10.93 -2.60 -2.98
CA ALA A 172 12.12 -2.18 -3.72
C ALA A 172 11.76 -1.32 -4.95
N VAL A 173 10.74 -1.74 -5.71
CA VAL A 173 10.23 -0.98 -6.87
C VAL A 173 9.69 0.38 -6.44
N LEU A 174 8.90 0.43 -5.37
CA LEU A 174 8.38 1.70 -4.84
C LEU A 174 9.54 2.64 -4.45
N PHE A 175 10.53 2.14 -3.70
CA PHE A 175 11.66 2.96 -3.27
C PHE A 175 12.47 3.50 -4.44
N VAL A 176 12.78 2.66 -5.44
CA VAL A 176 13.53 3.10 -6.63
C VAL A 176 12.74 4.12 -7.43
N VAL A 177 11.47 3.84 -7.73
CA VAL A 177 10.67 4.68 -8.62
C VAL A 177 10.23 5.96 -7.91
N ILE A 178 9.64 5.85 -6.72
CA ILE A 178 9.04 6.98 -6.03
C ILE A 178 10.11 7.80 -5.31
N LEU A 179 10.85 7.18 -4.38
CA LEU A 179 11.84 7.90 -3.58
C LEU A 179 13.10 8.25 -4.39
N GLY A 180 13.53 7.35 -5.27
CA GLY A 180 14.69 7.56 -6.13
C GLY A 180 14.37 8.50 -7.29
N ALA A 181 13.51 8.10 -8.22
CA ALA A 181 13.30 8.85 -9.46
C ALA A 181 12.33 10.03 -9.30
N MET A 182 11.10 9.79 -8.84
CA MET A 182 10.05 10.82 -8.83
C MET A 182 10.35 11.96 -7.86
N ASN A 183 10.85 11.65 -6.67
CA ASN A 183 11.28 12.68 -5.72
C ASN A 183 12.51 13.46 -6.19
N SER A 184 13.46 12.81 -6.88
CA SER A 184 14.61 13.54 -7.46
C SER A 184 14.19 14.50 -8.58
N LEU A 185 13.23 14.09 -9.42
CA LEU A 185 12.64 14.99 -10.42
C LEU A 185 11.92 16.16 -9.75
N LEU A 186 11.15 15.91 -8.70
CA LEU A 186 10.47 16.97 -7.98
C LEU A 186 11.47 17.94 -7.33
N ALA A 187 12.54 17.41 -6.73
CA ALA A 187 13.59 18.19 -6.08
C ALA A 187 14.39 19.06 -7.08
N SER A 188 14.46 18.69 -8.36
CA SER A 188 15.06 19.54 -9.41
C SER A 188 14.13 20.66 -9.89
N GLY A 189 12.91 20.74 -9.36
CA GLY A 189 11.89 21.72 -9.75
C GLY A 189 11.00 21.27 -10.90
N PHE A 190 11.17 20.04 -11.41
CA PHE A 190 10.35 19.55 -12.53
C PHE A 190 8.89 19.40 -12.11
N LEU A 191 8.01 20.21 -12.71
CA LEU A 191 6.57 20.25 -12.42
C LEU A 191 6.26 20.37 -10.91
N ALA A 192 7.09 21.11 -10.17
CA ALA A 192 7.01 21.28 -8.72
C ALA A 192 5.92 22.26 -8.25
N THR A 193 5.31 23.01 -9.17
CA THR A 193 4.21 23.92 -8.85
C THR A 193 3.03 23.16 -8.25
N TYR A 194 2.54 23.59 -7.10
CA TYR A 194 1.39 22.99 -6.43
C TYR A 194 0.11 23.25 -7.22
N GLY A 195 -0.71 22.20 -7.36
CA GLY A 195 -1.96 22.25 -8.10
C GLY A 195 -3.09 21.55 -7.34
N VAL A 196 -3.78 20.65 -8.04
CA VAL A 196 -4.95 19.94 -7.51
C VAL A 196 -4.54 19.02 -6.34
N LEU A 197 -5.42 18.87 -5.36
CA LEU A 197 -5.25 17.97 -4.19
C LEU A 197 -4.08 18.33 -3.26
N GLY A 198 -3.58 19.57 -3.29
CA GLY A 198 -2.47 19.99 -2.43
C GLY A 198 -1.14 19.33 -2.77
N SER A 199 -1.00 18.83 -4.00
CA SER A 199 0.24 18.22 -4.49
C SER A 199 0.81 18.94 -5.71
N PRO A 200 2.14 18.84 -5.94
CA PRO A 200 2.76 19.25 -7.19
C PRO A 200 2.09 18.63 -8.42
N ILE A 201 2.12 19.36 -9.54
CA ILE A 201 1.60 18.88 -10.84
C ILE A 201 2.22 17.51 -11.20
N LEU A 202 3.51 17.28 -10.88
CA LEU A 202 4.16 16.00 -11.10
C LEU A 202 3.45 14.83 -10.41
N VAL A 203 3.14 14.99 -9.12
CA VAL A 203 2.47 13.97 -8.31
C VAL A 203 1.06 13.70 -8.85
N THR A 204 0.33 14.75 -9.21
CA THR A 204 -1.01 14.63 -9.81
C THR A 204 -0.95 13.92 -11.15
N GLY A 205 0.01 14.27 -12.01
CA GLY A 205 0.23 13.62 -13.31
C GLY A 205 0.59 12.13 -13.16
N TRP A 206 1.48 11.80 -12.22
CA TRP A 206 1.81 10.43 -11.87
C TRP A 206 0.57 9.65 -11.41
N THR A 207 -0.21 10.22 -10.48
CA THR A 207 -1.44 9.61 -9.96
C THR A 207 -2.42 9.27 -11.09
N VAL A 208 -2.65 10.21 -12.01
CA VAL A 208 -3.52 10.00 -13.18
C VAL A 208 -2.95 8.92 -14.09
N LEU A 209 -1.64 8.95 -14.38
CA LEU A 209 -0.98 7.96 -15.23
C LEU A 209 -1.15 6.54 -14.69
N VAL A 210 -0.87 6.32 -13.40
CA VAL A 210 -0.98 4.98 -12.79
C VAL A 210 -2.43 4.54 -12.65
N ALA A 211 -3.37 5.46 -12.40
CA ALA A 211 -4.80 5.17 -12.37
C ALA A 211 -5.33 4.76 -13.75
N LEU A 212 -4.93 5.45 -14.82
CA LEU A 212 -5.26 5.07 -16.19
C LEU A 212 -4.62 3.73 -16.55
N GLY A 213 -3.35 3.52 -16.20
CA GLY A 213 -2.66 2.25 -16.39
C GLY A 213 -3.41 1.09 -15.73
N LEU A 214 -3.89 1.28 -14.50
CA LEU A 214 -4.72 0.31 -13.81
C LEU A 214 -6.07 0.13 -14.51
N GLY A 215 -6.76 1.20 -14.88
CA GLY A 215 -8.05 1.15 -15.58
C GLY A 215 -7.98 0.41 -16.92
N LEU A 216 -6.87 0.51 -17.63
CA LEU A 216 -6.65 -0.22 -18.90
C LEU A 216 -6.28 -1.69 -18.67
N THR A 217 -5.72 -2.05 -17.51
CA THR A 217 -5.15 -3.38 -17.26
C THR A 217 -5.83 -4.17 -16.15
N TYR A 218 -6.84 -3.61 -15.45
CA TYR A 218 -7.43 -4.19 -14.24
C TYR A 218 -7.93 -5.62 -14.42
N ARG A 219 -8.41 -5.97 -15.63
CA ARG A 219 -8.89 -7.33 -15.93
C ARG A 219 -7.78 -8.38 -15.74
N ALA A 220 -6.52 -8.02 -15.96
CA ALA A 220 -5.38 -8.91 -15.77
C ALA A 220 -5.06 -9.20 -14.29
N LEU A 221 -5.59 -8.40 -13.33
CA LEU A 221 -5.50 -8.72 -11.90
C LEU A 221 -6.24 -10.02 -11.56
N PHE A 222 -7.29 -10.34 -12.31
CA PHE A 222 -8.09 -11.55 -12.10
C PHE A 222 -7.47 -12.82 -12.71
N THR A 223 -6.31 -12.70 -13.36
CA THR A 223 -5.64 -13.81 -14.06
C THR A 223 -4.23 -14.07 -13.55
N LEU A 224 -3.85 -13.49 -12.40
CA LEU A 224 -2.53 -13.68 -11.78
C LEU A 224 -2.30 -15.14 -11.33
N GLY A 225 -3.36 -15.81 -10.88
CA GLY A 225 -3.33 -17.16 -10.34
C GLY A 225 -4.26 -18.12 -11.07
N LEU A 226 -3.73 -19.29 -11.42
CA LEU A 226 -4.52 -20.41 -11.91
C LEU A 226 -4.85 -21.39 -10.77
N ALA A 227 -6.02 -22.00 -10.85
CA ALA A 227 -6.37 -23.13 -9.99
C ALA A 227 -5.37 -24.27 -10.25
N VAL A 228 -4.89 -24.90 -9.18
CA VAL A 228 -4.14 -26.16 -9.29
C VAL A 228 -5.16 -27.27 -9.06
N PRO A 229 -5.34 -28.22 -10.00
CA PRO A 229 -6.18 -29.38 -9.76
C PRO A 229 -5.70 -30.05 -8.47
N ARG A 230 -6.61 -30.28 -7.52
CA ARG A 230 -6.28 -31.16 -6.40
C ARG A 230 -6.17 -32.58 -6.96
N PRO A 231 -5.13 -33.36 -6.62
CA PRO A 231 -5.14 -34.78 -6.97
C PRO A 231 -6.42 -35.39 -6.38
N SER A 232 -7.20 -36.08 -7.22
CA SER A 232 -8.34 -36.86 -6.76
C SER A 232 -7.80 -37.87 -5.76
N LEU A 233 -8.31 -37.84 -4.53
CA LEU A 233 -8.13 -38.95 -3.60
C LEU A 233 -8.95 -40.11 -4.16
N THR A 234 -8.33 -40.92 -5.01
CA THR A 234 -8.79 -42.25 -5.39
C THR A 234 -8.23 -43.26 -4.41
#